data_AF-A0A2E4P921-F1
#
_entry.id   AF-A0A2E4P921-F1
#
_cell.length_a   1.000
_cell.length_b   1.000
_cell.length_c   1.000
_cell.angle_alpha   90.00
_cell.angle_beta   90.00
_cell.angle_gamma   90.00
#
_symmetry.space_group_name_H-M   'P 1'
#
loop_
_entity.id
_entity.type
_entity.pdbx_description
1 polymer ?
#
loop_
_entity_poly.entity_id
_entity_poly.type
_entity_poly.pdbx_seq_one_letter_code
_entity_poly.pdbx_strand_id
1 'polypeptide(L)'
;MSASHLIFEKDNSFKDYYLNDETKSIKHLPKFNKINIIVGANNSGKSRFIRELMVSGNFTLIDAENFNKYNEVVQVLIQEQVH
;
A
#
# COMPACT_ATOMS: atom_id res chain seq x y z
N MET A 1 13.13 13.77 7.14
CA MET A 1 11.84 13.10 7.46
C MET A 1 12.01 11.64 7.10
N SER A 2 11.71 10.74 8.03
CA SER A 2 11.65 9.31 7.74
C SER A 2 10.50 9.06 6.76
N ALA A 3 10.70 8.19 5.78
CA ALA A 3 9.70 7.91 4.76
C ALA A 3 8.60 7.01 5.37
N SER A 4 7.33 7.27 5.03
CA SER A 4 6.20 6.49 5.53
C SER A 4 5.76 5.46 4.50
N HIS A 5 5.01 4.46 4.95
CA HIS A 5 4.34 3.48 4.13
C HIS A 5 2.83 3.77 4.20
N LEU A 6 2.17 3.88 3.04
CA LEU A 6 0.72 4.00 2.94
C LEU A 6 0.12 2.61 2.82
N ILE A 7 -0.70 2.18 3.79
CA ILE A 7 -1.29 0.85 3.81
C ILE A 7 -2.69 0.88 3.16
N PHE A 8 -2.97 -0.10 2.31
CA PHE A 8 -4.30 -0.35 1.75
C PHE A 8 -5.00 -1.45 2.56
N GLU A 9 -5.96 -1.08 3.41
CA GLU A 9 -6.75 -2.05 4.18
C GLU A 9 -7.73 -2.79 3.29
N LYS A 10 -7.59 -4.12 3.14
CA LYS A 10 -8.55 -5.07 2.49
C LYS A 10 -9.39 -4.50 1.31
N ASP A 11 -8.84 -3.57 0.56
CA ASP A 11 -9.53 -2.85 -0.50
C ASP A 11 -9.12 -3.47 -1.83
N ASN A 12 -10.09 -4.06 -2.52
CA ASN A 12 -9.87 -4.67 -3.82
C ASN A 12 -9.64 -3.63 -4.92
N SER A 13 -9.79 -2.33 -4.64
CA SER A 13 -9.56 -1.26 -5.61
C SER A 13 -8.16 -1.34 -6.20
N PHE A 14 -7.15 -1.64 -5.38
CA PHE A 14 -5.75 -1.66 -5.82
C PHE A 14 -5.23 -3.03 -6.31
N LYS A 15 -6.11 -4.02 -6.49
CA LYS A 15 -5.72 -5.40 -6.84
C LYS A 15 -5.04 -5.54 -8.21
N ASP A 16 -5.26 -4.57 -9.10
CA ASP A 16 -4.76 -4.59 -10.49
C ASP A 16 -3.39 -3.90 -10.61
N TYR A 17 -2.80 -3.44 -9.50
CA TYR A 17 -1.53 -2.70 -9.47
C TYR A 17 -0.45 -3.51 -8.75
N TYR A 18 0.82 -3.40 -9.19
CA TYR A 18 1.95 -4.22 -8.73
C TYR A 18 3.21 -3.36 -8.53
N LEU A 19 4.06 -3.73 -7.58
CA LEU A 19 5.42 -3.17 -7.45
C LEU A 19 6.42 -4.05 -8.22
N ASN A 20 7.48 -3.44 -8.74
CA ASN A 20 8.56 -4.05 -9.54
C ASN A 20 8.76 -5.55 -9.30
N ASP A 21 8.40 -6.36 -10.30
CA ASP A 21 8.55 -7.83 -10.35
C ASP A 21 7.74 -8.65 -9.32
N GLU A 22 6.79 -8.04 -8.61
CA GLU A 22 5.90 -8.77 -7.72
C GLU A 22 4.75 -9.44 -8.48
N THR A 23 4.55 -10.74 -8.25
CA THR A 23 3.39 -11.49 -8.76
C THR A 23 2.10 -11.17 -8.00
N LYS A 24 2.19 -10.38 -6.93
CA LYS A 24 1.08 -10.05 -6.03
C LYS A 24 0.74 -8.57 -6.14
N SER A 25 -0.54 -8.28 -6.01
CA SER A 25 -1.02 -6.91 -6.03
C SER A 25 -0.44 -6.10 -4.87
N ILE A 26 -0.28 -4.79 -5.09
CA ILE A 26 0.17 -3.88 -4.05
C ILE A 26 -0.77 -3.94 -2.85
N LYS A 27 -0.19 -4.05 -1.67
CA LYS A 27 -0.89 -3.93 -0.38
C LYS A 27 -0.54 -2.65 0.36
N HIS A 28 0.52 -1.98 -0.08
CA HIS A 28 0.97 -0.71 0.46
C HIS A 28 1.82 0.03 -0.59
N LEU A 29 1.96 1.35 -0.44
CA LEU A 29 2.96 2.15 -1.14
C LEU A 29 4.14 2.45 -0.21
N PRO A 30 5.35 1.97 -0.53
CA PRO A 30 6.53 2.30 0.24
C PRO A 30 6.98 3.73 -0.05
N LYS A 31 7.68 4.34 0.91
CA LYS A 31 8.28 5.68 0.80
C LYS A 31 7.28 6.79 0.41
N PHE A 32 6.04 6.66 0.88
CA PHE A 32 5.01 7.68 0.75
C PHE A 32 5.41 8.94 1.53
N ASN A 33 5.29 10.09 0.89
CA ASN A 33 5.64 11.39 1.43
C ASN A 33 4.48 12.39 1.30
N LYS A 34 4.67 13.62 1.78
CA LYS A 34 3.71 14.72 1.55
C LYS A 34 3.49 15.01 0.06
N ILE A 35 4.50 14.80 -0.77
CA ILE A 35 4.45 14.98 -2.22
C ILE A 35 4.90 13.66 -2.84
N ASN A 36 4.06 13.09 -3.72
CA ASN A 36 4.34 11.87 -4.45
C ASN A 36 4.21 12.13 -5.94
N ILE A 37 5.13 11.60 -6.74
CA ILE A 37 5.11 11.72 -8.20
C ILE A 37 4.79 10.32 -8.76
N ILE A 38 3.73 10.23 -9.55
CA ILE A 38 3.30 8.98 -10.18
C ILE A 38 3.64 9.05 -11.67
N VAL A 39 4.53 8.15 -12.13
CA VAL A 39 5.01 8.09 -13.51
C VAL A 39 4.70 6.72 -14.10
N GLY A 40 4.32 6.66 -15.37
CA GLY A 40 4.01 5.40 -16.06
C GLY A 40 3.61 5.62 -17.51
N ALA A 41 3.70 4.58 -18.32
CA ALA A 41 3.38 4.59 -19.75
C ALA A 41 1.94 5.02 -20.05
N ASN A 42 1.63 5.36 -21.31
CA ASN A 42 0.25 5.66 -21.68
C ASN A 42 -0.66 4.46 -21.36
N ASN A 43 -1.88 4.74 -20.93
CA ASN A 43 -2.88 3.74 -20.54
C ASN A 43 -2.48 2.80 -19.38
N SER A 44 -1.44 3.12 -18.59
CA SER A 44 -1.00 2.31 -17.44
C SER A 44 -1.88 2.45 -16.18
N GLY A 45 -3.11 2.96 -16.32
CA GLY A 45 -4.05 3.10 -15.19
C GLY A 45 -3.74 4.22 -14.19
N LYS A 46 -2.81 5.16 -14.46
CA LYS A 46 -2.43 6.26 -13.54
C LYS A 46 -3.62 7.06 -13.02
N SER A 47 -4.50 7.51 -13.91
CA SER A 47 -5.66 8.31 -13.54
C SER A 47 -6.68 7.51 -12.72
N ARG A 48 -6.81 6.21 -12.99
CA ARG A 48 -7.67 5.31 -12.21
C ARG A 48 -7.11 5.13 -10.80
N PHE A 49 -5.80 4.89 -10.69
CA PHE A 49 -5.11 4.75 -9.42
C PHE A 49 -5.26 6.00 -8.52
N ILE A 50 -5.10 7.20 -9.11
CA ILE A 50 -5.29 8.45 -8.39
C ILE A 50 -6.74 8.62 -7.92
N ARG A 51 -7.74 8.27 -8.75
CA ARG A 51 -9.15 8.34 -8.35
C ARG A 51 -9.47 7.37 -7.21
N GLU A 52 -8.97 6.14 -7.29
CA GLU A 52 -9.10 5.16 -6.20
C GLU A 52 -8.46 5.71 -4.92
N LEU A 53 -7.25 6.28 -5.01
CA LEU A 53 -6.60 6.97 -3.88
C LEU A 53 -7.41 8.16 -3.32
N MET A 54 -8.15 8.89 -4.14
CA MET A 54 -8.94 10.04 -3.67
C MET A 54 -10.27 9.62 -3.05
N VAL A 55 -10.82 8.47 -3.45
CA VAL A 55 -12.13 7.98 -3.01
C VAL A 55 -12.01 7.06 -1.78
N SER A 56 -10.89 6.36 -1.61
CA SER A 56 -10.63 5.59 -0.39
C SER A 56 -10.54 6.57 0.79
N GLY A 57 -11.60 6.64 1.59
CA GLY A 57 -11.80 7.71 2.57
C GLY A 57 -10.90 7.64 3.80
N ASN A 58 -10.25 6.50 4.05
CA ASN A 58 -9.34 6.30 5.17
C ASN A 58 -8.08 5.59 4.72
N PHE A 59 -6.93 6.13 5.12
CA PHE A 59 -5.63 5.51 4.90
C PHE A 59 -4.82 5.45 6.17
N THR A 60 -4.08 4.37 6.33
CA THR A 60 -3.15 4.20 7.44
C THR A 60 -1.74 4.51 6.95
N LEU A 61 -1.12 5.53 7.54
CA LEU A 61 0.29 5.86 7.33
C LEU A 61 1.12 5.32 8.49
N ILE A 62 2.14 4.54 8.17
CA ILE A 62 3.06 3.96 9.16
C ILE A 62 4.47 4.44 8.81
N ASP A 63 5.23 4.94 9.78
CA ASP A 63 6.65 5.22 9.55
C ASP A 63 7.44 3.92 9.29
N ALA A 64 8.61 4.05 8.67
CA ALA A 64 9.44 2.88 8.34
C ALA A 64 9.88 2.07 9.58
N GLU A 65 10.02 2.71 10.75
CA GLU A 65 10.47 2.04 11.98
C GLU A 65 9.37 1.13 12.57
N ASN A 66 8.12 1.59 12.51
CA ASN A 66 6.95 0.88 13.00
C ASN A 66 6.36 -0.08 11.96
N PHE A 67 6.73 0.03 10.69
CA PHE A 67 6.28 -0.90 9.64
C PHE A 67 6.70 -2.35 9.92
N ASN A 68 7.93 -2.55 10.41
CA ASN A 68 8.41 -3.90 10.75
C ASN A 68 7.61 -4.50 11.92
N LYS A 69 7.35 -3.70 12.97
CA LYS A 69 6.50 -4.11 14.11
C LYS A 69 5.07 -4.42 13.68
N TYR A 70 4.51 -3.61 12.78
CA TYR A 70 3.19 -3.85 12.22
C TYR A 70 3.13 -5.18 11.49
N ASN A 71 4.14 -5.50 10.68
CA ASN A 71 4.23 -6.78 9.98
C ASN A 71 4.35 -7.96 10.95
N GLU A 72 5.14 -7.84 12.02
CA GLU A 72 5.26 -8.89 13.06
C GLU A 72 3.90 -9.18 13.72
N VAL A 73 3.18 -8.15 14.16
CA VAL A 73 1.86 -8.30 14.80
C VAL A 73 0.86 -8.95 13.83
N VAL A 74 0.83 -8.50 12.57
CA VAL A 74 -0.07 -9.08 11.55
C VAL A 74 0.25 -10.55 11.29
N GLN A 75 1.51 -10.95 11.24
CA GLN A 75 1.90 -12.36 11.04
C GLN A 75 1.48 -13.24 12.22
N VAL A 76 1.64 -12.76 13.46
CA VAL A 76 1.18 -13.46 14.67
C VAL A 76 -0.33 -13.65 14.65
N LEU A 77 -1.10 -12.59 14.37
CA LEU A 77 -2.57 -12.67 14.31
C LEU A 77 -3.07 -13.61 13.19
N ILE A 78 -2.36 -13.68 12.06
CA ILE A 78 -2.69 -14.62 10.99
C ILE A 78 -2.44 -16.06 11.42
N GLN A 79 -1.37 -16.34 12.17
CA GLN A 79 -1.08 -17.68 12.68
C GLN A 79 -2.09 -18.13 13.75
N GLU A 80 -2.55 -17.21 14.60
CA GLU A 80 -3.56 -17.49 15.64
C GLU A 80 -4.97 -17.76 15.09
N GLN A 81 -5.28 -17.34 13.85
CA GLN A 81 -6.57 -17.61 13.19
C GLN A 81 -6.61 -18.94 12.41
N VAL A 82 -5.49 -19.66 12.34
CA VAL A 82 -5.37 -20.95 11.61
C VAL A 82 -5.43 -22.14 12.58
N HIS A 83 -5.77 -21.92 13.85
CA HIS A 83 -6.10 -22.94 14.86
C HIS A 83 -7.49 -22.69 15.42
#